data_AF-A0A7K7J9U9-F1
#
_entry.id   AF-A0A7K7J9U9-F1
#
_cell.length_a   1.000
_cell.length_b   1.000
_cell.length_c   1.000
_cell.angle_alpha   90.00
_cell.angle_beta   90.00
_cell.angle_gamma   90.00
#
_symmetry.space_group_name_H-M   'P 1'
#
loop_
_entity.id
_entity.type
_entity.pdbx_description
1 polymer ?
#
loop_
_entity_poly.entity_id
_entity_poly.type
_entity_poly.pdbx_seq_one_letter_code
_entity_poly.pdbx_strand_id
1 'polypeptide(L)'
;ESAIAFGSLVSDMWLGEFDFVSPEAFHSVFGKRYPAFSRRTQHDAQEFLICVLDDLHEAFKQVRAQLCQERQSSAAGASTRSSSGTSIITHLFEGQLSYAIRCLTCRALSDRPENFTILSLPIPSTRMCSLQDCLECFFQPDTLTRNNQIHCYWCGSNRDATVKASITKAPQIIIFHLKRFAWQDKHRKKLSTTVCYPFSDLDLSPYISPSCHNNTEYSLCAVVNHAGDLDYGHYTAFCKHSITKHWYSFDDAQVTKIPDSAVQADTAYILFY
;
A
#
# COMPACT_ATOMS: atom_id res chain seq x y z
N GLU A 1 -21.22 -7.96 -3.61
CA GLU A 1 -21.00 -8.26 -5.05
C GLU A 1 -19.54 -8.16 -5.45
N SER A 2 -18.83 -7.03 -5.23
CA SER A 2 -17.42 -6.86 -5.63
C SER A 2 -16.49 -8.00 -5.16
N ALA A 3 -16.57 -8.38 -3.87
CA ALA A 3 -15.75 -9.46 -3.31
C ALA A 3 -16.06 -10.85 -3.90
N ILE A 4 -17.31 -11.10 -4.32
CA ILE A 4 -17.69 -12.37 -4.96
C ILE A 4 -17.10 -12.41 -6.37
N ALA A 5 -17.27 -11.33 -7.14
CA ALA A 5 -16.71 -11.24 -8.49
C ALA A 5 -15.17 -11.31 -8.48
N PHE A 6 -14.53 -10.69 -7.49
CA PHE A 6 -13.08 -10.81 -7.27
C PHE A 6 -12.68 -12.25 -6.94
N GLY A 7 -13.42 -12.92 -6.04
CA GLY A 7 -13.16 -14.32 -5.68
C GLY A 7 -13.31 -15.27 -6.87
N SER A 8 -14.32 -15.08 -7.72
CA SER A 8 -14.49 -15.85 -8.97
C SER A 8 -13.32 -15.63 -9.92
N LEU A 9 -12.93 -14.37 -10.16
CA LEU A 9 -11.79 -14.04 -11.03
C LEU A 9 -10.49 -14.70 -10.55
N VAL A 10 -10.20 -14.61 -9.24
CA VAL A 10 -9.01 -15.25 -8.66
C VAL A 10 -9.12 -16.76 -8.79
N SER A 11 -10.28 -17.36 -8.52
CA SER A 11 -10.46 -18.81 -8.70
C SER A 11 -10.13 -19.26 -10.12
N ASP A 12 -10.67 -18.57 -11.13
CA ASP A 12 -10.45 -18.90 -12.54
C ASP A 12 -8.97 -18.77 -12.93
N MET A 13 -8.27 -17.75 -12.40
CA MET A 13 -6.83 -17.56 -12.62
C MET A 13 -5.98 -18.69 -12.00
N TRP A 14 -6.38 -19.24 -10.86
CA TRP A 14 -5.60 -20.24 -10.12
C TRP A 14 -5.91 -21.70 -10.52
N LEU A 15 -7.06 -21.95 -11.16
CA LEU A 15 -7.40 -23.29 -11.66
C LEU A 15 -6.52 -23.72 -12.84
N GLY A 16 -5.97 -22.76 -13.60
CA GLY A 16 -5.07 -23.03 -14.72
C GLY A 16 -5.74 -23.69 -15.93
N GLU A 17 -7.07 -23.60 -16.03
CA GLU A 17 -7.85 -24.13 -17.17
C GLU A 17 -7.73 -23.26 -18.43
N PHE A 18 -7.35 -21.98 -18.26
CA PHE A 18 -7.29 -20.98 -19.33
C PHE A 18 -5.92 -20.31 -19.36
N ASP A 19 -5.45 -19.98 -20.57
CA ASP A 19 -4.21 -19.20 -20.76
C ASP A 19 -4.37 -17.74 -20.30
N PHE A 20 -5.59 -17.20 -20.36
CA PHE A 20 -5.95 -15.88 -19.84
C PHE A 20 -7.41 -15.85 -19.39
N VAL A 21 -7.73 -14.94 -18.46
CA VAL A 21 -9.09 -14.77 -17.90
C VAL A 21 -9.53 -13.32 -18.05
N SER A 22 -10.75 -13.09 -18.56
CA SER A 22 -11.31 -11.74 -18.70
C SER A 22 -11.88 -11.24 -17.35
N PRO A 23 -11.45 -10.06 -16.85
CA PRO A 23 -11.97 -9.49 -15.60
C PRO A 23 -13.29 -8.72 -15.79
N GLU A 24 -14.00 -8.87 -16.90
CA GLU A 24 -15.17 -8.03 -17.25
C GLU A 24 -16.27 -8.05 -16.19
N ALA A 25 -16.55 -9.22 -15.61
CA ALA A 25 -17.55 -9.35 -14.54
C ALA A 25 -17.14 -8.53 -13.29
N PHE A 26 -15.88 -8.62 -12.89
CA PHE A 26 -15.33 -7.83 -11.79
C PHE A 26 -15.34 -6.34 -12.11
N HIS A 27 -14.84 -5.95 -13.29
CA HIS A 27 -14.80 -4.57 -13.76
C HIS A 27 -16.20 -3.92 -13.81
N SER A 28 -17.22 -4.66 -14.28
CA SER A 28 -18.60 -4.19 -14.34
C SER A 28 -19.18 -3.90 -12.94
N VAL A 29 -18.96 -4.79 -11.98
CA VAL A 29 -19.41 -4.60 -10.60
C VAL A 29 -18.64 -3.47 -9.92
N PHE A 30 -17.31 -3.42 -10.12
CA PHE A 30 -16.45 -2.41 -9.53
C PHE A 30 -16.75 -1.01 -10.08
N GLY A 31 -16.94 -0.87 -11.40
CA GLY A 31 -17.27 0.39 -12.05
C GLY A 31 -18.60 0.99 -11.58
N LYS A 32 -19.60 0.17 -11.24
CA LYS A 32 -20.88 0.66 -10.65
C LYS A 32 -20.65 1.36 -9.32
N ARG A 33 -19.69 0.88 -8.53
CA ARG A 33 -19.37 1.43 -7.20
C ARG A 33 -18.41 2.61 -7.27
N TYR A 34 -17.48 2.56 -8.20
CA TYR A 34 -16.53 3.63 -8.48
C TYR A 34 -16.66 4.10 -9.93
N PRO A 35 -17.59 5.05 -10.21
CA PRO A 35 -17.88 5.49 -11.57
C PRO A 35 -16.67 6.05 -12.34
N ALA A 36 -15.64 6.52 -11.62
CA ALA A 36 -14.38 6.95 -12.21
C ALA A 36 -13.74 5.84 -13.06
N PHE A 37 -13.72 4.59 -12.57
CA PHE A 37 -13.16 3.42 -13.27
C PHE A 37 -14.13 2.77 -14.27
N SER A 38 -15.37 3.24 -14.39
CA SER A 38 -16.29 2.75 -15.44
C SER A 38 -15.89 3.22 -16.84
N ARG A 39 -15.18 4.34 -16.92
CA ARG A 39 -14.71 4.89 -18.19
C ARG A 39 -13.50 4.09 -18.65
N ARG A 40 -13.40 3.83 -19.95
CA ARG A 40 -12.23 3.16 -20.56
C ARG A 40 -11.06 4.14 -20.73
N THR A 41 -10.75 4.87 -19.66
CA THR A 41 -9.62 5.79 -19.54
C THR A 41 -8.51 5.13 -18.75
N GLN A 42 -7.31 5.70 -18.82
CA GLN A 42 -6.22 5.26 -17.96
C GLN A 42 -6.40 5.79 -16.54
N HIS A 43 -5.95 5.00 -15.57
CA HIS A 43 -6.08 5.30 -14.15
C HIS A 43 -4.79 4.99 -13.40
N ASP A 44 -4.64 5.56 -12.22
CA ASP A 44 -3.52 5.28 -11.34
C ASP A 44 -3.72 3.91 -10.67
N ALA A 45 -2.77 3.00 -10.86
CA ALA A 45 -2.82 1.67 -10.26
C ALA A 45 -2.85 1.72 -8.72
N GLN A 46 -2.27 2.76 -8.11
CA GLN A 46 -2.29 2.94 -6.66
C GLN A 46 -3.70 3.32 -6.16
N GLU A 47 -4.41 4.21 -6.87
CA GLU A 47 -5.79 4.58 -6.55
C GLU A 47 -6.72 3.36 -6.68
N PHE A 48 -6.58 2.62 -7.78
CA PHE A 48 -7.32 1.38 -8.00
C PHE A 48 -7.08 0.37 -6.87
N LEU A 49 -5.82 0.16 -6.48
CA LEU A 49 -5.46 -0.78 -5.41
C LEU A 49 -6.08 -0.41 -4.06
N ILE A 50 -6.08 0.88 -3.69
CA ILE A 50 -6.75 1.34 -2.46
C ILE A 50 -8.24 0.99 -2.50
N CYS A 51 -8.92 1.36 -3.58
CA CYS A 51 -10.36 1.11 -3.72
C CYS A 51 -10.69 -0.40 -3.66
N VAL A 52 -9.87 -1.26 -4.27
CA VAL A 52 -10.05 -2.72 -4.21
C VAL A 52 -9.84 -3.24 -2.78
N LEU A 53 -8.79 -2.82 -2.09
CA LEU A 53 -8.51 -3.27 -0.72
C LEU A 53 -9.61 -2.82 0.26
N ASP A 54 -10.12 -1.60 0.12
CA ASP A 54 -11.21 -1.07 0.95
C ASP A 54 -12.52 -1.84 0.71
N ASP A 55 -12.85 -2.13 -0.55
CA ASP A 55 -14.04 -2.91 -0.90
C ASP A 55 -13.99 -4.34 -0.34
N LEU A 56 -12.83 -5.00 -0.47
CA LEU A 56 -12.61 -6.32 0.11
C LEU A 56 -12.66 -6.26 1.64
N HIS A 57 -12.08 -5.22 2.24
CA HIS A 57 -12.09 -5.04 3.69
C HIS A 57 -13.51 -4.97 4.22
N GLU A 58 -14.33 -4.07 3.67
CA GLU A 58 -15.70 -3.87 4.10
C GLU A 58 -16.58 -5.10 3.84
N ALA A 59 -16.41 -5.78 2.69
CA ALA A 59 -17.13 -7.00 2.40
C ALA A 59 -16.83 -8.11 3.43
N PHE A 60 -15.56 -8.37 3.73
CA PHE A 60 -15.18 -9.42 4.68
C PHE A 60 -15.54 -9.07 6.13
N LYS A 61 -15.50 -7.79 6.49
CA LYS A 61 -15.95 -7.29 7.79
C LYS A 61 -17.45 -7.52 8.00
N GLN A 62 -18.27 -7.27 6.97
CA GLN A 62 -19.72 -7.53 6.99
C GLN A 62 -20.02 -9.03 7.18
N VAL A 63 -19.37 -9.90 6.40
CA VAL A 63 -19.54 -11.37 6.53
C VAL A 63 -19.19 -11.83 7.95
N ARG A 64 -18.09 -11.32 8.52
CA ARG A 64 -17.69 -11.68 9.89
C ARG A 64 -18.70 -11.18 10.93
N ALA A 65 -19.25 -9.98 10.76
CA ALA A 65 -20.28 -9.45 11.65
C ALA A 65 -21.55 -10.31 11.63
N GLN A 66 -21.99 -10.74 10.44
CA GLN A 66 -23.14 -11.63 10.26
C GLN A 66 -22.92 -12.97 10.97
N LEU A 67 -21.77 -13.62 10.74
CA LEU A 67 -21.42 -14.89 11.41
C LEU A 67 -21.37 -14.78 12.94
N CYS A 68 -20.95 -13.62 13.47
CA CYS A 68 -20.96 -13.37 14.91
C CYS A 68 -22.38 -13.20 15.47
N GLN A 69 -23.28 -12.53 14.72
CA GLN A 69 -24.68 -12.36 15.11
C GLN A 69 -25.42 -13.69 15.16
N GLU A 70 -25.26 -14.54 14.14
CA GLU A 70 -25.89 -15.87 14.09
C GLU A 70 -25.45 -16.78 15.25
N ARG A 71 -24.18 -16.72 15.64
CA ARG A 71 -23.65 -17.47 16.80
C ARG A 71 -24.18 -16.94 18.14
N GLN A 72 -24.45 -15.64 18.25
CA GLN A 72 -24.99 -15.04 19.47
C GLN A 72 -26.49 -15.34 19.66
N SER A 73 -27.25 -15.57 18.60
CA SER A 73 -28.64 -16.06 18.71
C SER A 73 -28.75 -17.50 19.27
N SER A 74 -27.67 -18.28 19.24
CA SER A 74 -27.64 -19.66 19.76
C SER A 74 -27.07 -19.82 21.18
N ALA A 75 -26.53 -18.74 21.79
CA ALA A 75 -25.91 -18.81 23.11
C ALA A 75 -26.38 -17.65 24.00
N ALA A 76 -27.26 -17.95 24.95
CA ALA A 76 -27.66 -17.01 26.00
C ALA A 76 -26.50 -16.81 26.98
N GLY A 77 -25.64 -15.81 26.75
CA GLY A 77 -24.59 -15.44 27.71
C GLY A 77 -23.45 -14.61 27.14
N ALA A 78 -23.44 -13.32 27.48
CA ALA A 78 -22.30 -12.43 27.67
C ALA A 78 -21.16 -12.40 26.62
N SER A 79 -21.19 -11.42 25.72
CA SER A 79 -20.31 -10.24 25.76
C SER A 79 -20.48 -9.46 24.47
N THR A 80 -20.81 -8.17 24.58
CA THR A 80 -20.72 -7.21 23.48
C THR A 80 -19.25 -6.94 23.16
N ARG A 81 -18.52 -7.95 22.65
CA ARG A 81 -17.31 -7.67 21.88
C ARG A 81 -17.78 -7.07 20.57
N SER A 82 -17.82 -5.73 20.56
CA SER A 82 -17.81 -4.89 19.36
C SER A 82 -17.13 -5.67 18.24
N SER A 83 -17.87 -5.93 17.17
CA SER A 83 -17.34 -6.49 15.94
C SER A 83 -16.11 -5.66 15.60
N SER A 84 -14.92 -6.18 15.90
CA SER A 84 -13.71 -5.41 15.70
C SER A 84 -13.71 -4.99 14.24
N GLY A 85 -13.35 -3.75 13.94
CA GLY A 85 -13.33 -3.22 12.58
C GLY A 85 -12.25 -3.88 11.71
N THR A 86 -11.96 -5.16 11.92
CA THR A 86 -10.88 -5.92 11.31
C THR A 86 -11.44 -6.95 10.33
N SER A 87 -10.67 -7.21 9.29
CA SER A 87 -10.89 -8.29 8.33
C SER A 87 -9.55 -8.94 7.97
N ILE A 88 -9.55 -9.92 7.07
CA ILE A 88 -8.31 -10.47 6.53
C ILE A 88 -7.41 -9.39 5.91
N ILE A 89 -8.01 -8.34 5.31
CA ILE A 89 -7.26 -7.21 4.74
C ILE A 89 -6.47 -6.46 5.82
N THR A 90 -7.08 -6.17 6.97
CA THR A 90 -6.36 -5.52 8.08
C THR A 90 -5.32 -6.43 8.75
N HIS A 91 -5.50 -7.75 8.65
CA HIS A 91 -4.52 -8.68 9.19
C HIS A 91 -3.28 -8.75 8.29
N LEU A 92 -3.49 -8.79 6.97
CA LEU A 92 -2.42 -8.94 5.99
C LEU A 92 -1.71 -7.61 5.70
N PHE A 93 -2.45 -6.54 5.41
CA PHE A 93 -1.90 -5.32 4.81
C PHE A 93 -1.87 -4.11 5.74
N GLU A 94 -2.63 -4.10 6.85
CA GLU A 94 -2.69 -2.91 7.71
C GLU A 94 -1.52 -2.86 8.71
N GLY A 95 -0.63 -1.90 8.48
CA GLY A 95 0.37 -1.44 9.43
C GLY A 95 -0.09 -0.21 10.20
N GLN A 96 0.73 0.22 11.15
CA GLN A 96 0.51 1.45 11.91
C GLN A 96 1.82 2.25 12.01
N LEU A 97 1.71 3.55 11.73
CA LEU A 97 2.72 4.55 11.99
C LEU A 97 2.39 5.28 13.30
N SER A 98 3.41 5.78 13.98
CA SER A 98 3.29 6.83 14.99
C SER A 98 4.11 8.03 14.58
N TYR A 99 3.44 9.19 14.53
CA TYR A 99 4.08 10.48 14.31
C TYR A 99 4.35 11.13 15.66
N ALA A 100 5.62 11.15 16.06
CA ALA A 100 6.08 11.85 17.24
C ALA A 100 6.21 13.35 16.92
N ILE A 101 5.35 14.16 17.52
CA ILE A 101 5.26 15.60 17.29
C ILE A 101 5.82 16.32 18.51
N ARG A 102 6.85 17.12 18.31
CA ARG A 102 7.48 17.93 19.36
C ARG A 102 7.29 19.40 19.06
N CYS A 103 6.56 20.10 19.92
CA CYS A 103 6.40 21.55 19.84
C CYS A 103 7.75 22.25 20.07
N LEU A 104 8.14 23.18 19.20
CA LEU A 104 9.40 23.91 19.35
C LEU A 104 9.36 25.03 20.40
N THR A 105 8.16 25.45 20.82
CA THR A 105 7.98 26.48 21.85
C THR A 105 7.97 25.88 23.27
N CYS A 106 7.03 24.99 23.59
CA CYS A 106 6.90 24.42 24.93
C CYS A 106 7.62 23.08 25.13
N ARG A 107 8.18 22.49 24.06
CA ARG A 107 8.88 21.19 24.05
C ARG A 107 8.01 19.98 24.43
N ALA A 108 6.70 20.15 24.56
CA ALA A 108 5.77 19.05 24.78
C ALA A 108 5.80 18.07 23.60
N LEU A 109 5.74 16.78 23.93
CA LEU A 109 5.65 15.67 23.00
C LEU A 109 4.21 15.18 22.91
N SER A 110 3.78 14.84 21.71
CA SER A 110 2.52 14.15 21.46
C SER A 110 2.70 13.17 20.32
N ASP A 111 2.13 11.98 20.46
CA ASP A 111 2.14 10.96 19.42
C ASP A 111 0.79 10.91 18.71
N ARG A 112 0.82 10.79 17.39
CA ARG A 112 -0.37 10.56 16.57
C ARG A 112 -0.25 9.24 15.82
N PRO A 113 -1.00 8.20 16.21
CA PRO A 113 -1.03 6.95 15.47
C PRO A 113 -1.84 7.12 14.18
N GLU A 114 -1.38 6.49 13.11
CA GLU A 114 -2.07 6.45 11.80
C GLU A 114 -1.94 5.05 11.21
N ASN A 115 -3.05 4.46 10.79
CA ASN A 115 -3.04 3.17 10.10
C ASN A 115 -2.73 3.37 8.61
N PHE A 116 -2.03 2.42 8.00
CA PHE A 116 -1.75 2.44 6.57
C PHE A 116 -1.87 1.05 5.95
N THR A 117 -2.28 0.98 4.69
CA THR A 117 -2.21 -0.22 3.84
C THR A 117 -1.09 -0.14 2.81
N ILE A 118 -0.75 1.09 2.38
CA ILE A 118 0.28 1.38 1.38
C ILE A 118 1.13 2.55 1.89
N LEU A 119 2.46 2.40 1.90
CA LEU A 119 3.39 3.49 2.16
C LEU A 119 3.79 4.15 0.85
N SER A 120 3.39 5.41 0.66
CA SER A 120 3.75 6.18 -0.52
C SER A 120 5.06 6.94 -0.28
N LEU A 121 6.16 6.40 -0.78
CA LEU A 121 7.51 6.89 -0.52
C LEU A 121 7.90 8.02 -1.50
N PRO A 122 8.47 9.13 -1.00
CA PRO A 122 9.10 10.12 -1.86
C PRO A 122 10.35 9.53 -2.53
N ILE A 123 10.63 9.95 -3.76
CA ILE A 123 11.86 9.59 -4.46
C ILE A 123 12.82 10.78 -4.37
N PRO A 124 14.04 10.59 -3.83
CA PRO A 124 15.05 11.64 -3.81
C PRO A 124 15.33 12.18 -5.22
N SER A 125 15.62 13.48 -5.35
CA SER A 125 15.91 14.14 -6.63
C SER A 125 17.31 13.78 -7.17
N THR A 126 17.52 12.51 -7.46
CA THR A 126 18.77 11.93 -7.96
C THR A 126 18.47 11.07 -9.19
N ARG A 127 19.51 10.75 -9.98
CA ARG A 127 19.37 9.88 -11.15
C ARG A 127 19.09 8.42 -10.75
N MET A 128 19.71 7.98 -9.67
CA MET A 128 19.58 6.62 -9.13
C MET A 128 19.58 6.70 -7.61
N CYS A 129 18.72 5.93 -6.97
CA CYS A 129 18.67 5.79 -5.51
C CYS A 129 18.28 4.36 -5.13
N SER A 130 18.39 4.00 -3.86
CA SER A 130 17.89 2.75 -3.31
C SER A 130 16.48 2.92 -2.72
N LEU A 131 15.76 1.81 -2.51
CA LEU A 131 14.52 1.80 -1.72
C LEU A 131 14.80 2.29 -0.29
N GLN A 132 15.99 2.00 0.24
CA GLN A 132 16.44 2.47 1.54
C GLN A 132 16.53 4.00 1.60
N ASP A 133 17.01 4.64 0.54
CA ASP A 133 17.09 6.11 0.45
C ASP A 133 15.67 6.72 0.45
N CYS A 134 14.72 6.08 -0.25
CA CYS A 134 13.31 6.50 -0.26
C CYS A 134 12.67 6.36 1.14
N LEU A 135 12.97 5.28 1.86
CA LEU A 135 12.54 5.06 3.23
C LEU A 135 13.16 6.09 4.17
N GLU A 136 14.46 6.35 4.04
CA GLU A 136 15.16 7.35 4.85
C GLU A 136 14.54 8.74 4.65
N CYS A 137 14.25 9.14 3.40
CA CYS A 137 13.54 10.38 3.12
C CYS A 137 12.12 10.41 3.73
N PHE A 138 11.41 9.28 3.79
CA PHE A 138 10.08 9.22 4.41
C PHE A 138 10.14 9.35 5.93
N PHE A 139 11.11 8.70 6.58
CA PHE A 139 11.23 8.67 8.05
C PHE A 139 12.11 9.78 8.63
N GLN A 140 12.72 10.61 7.79
CA GLN A 140 13.46 11.78 8.21
C GLN A 140 12.56 12.75 9.00
N PRO A 141 13.02 13.28 10.15
CA PRO A 141 12.26 14.29 10.88
C PRO A 141 12.03 15.54 10.02
N ASP A 142 10.78 15.98 9.89
CA ASP A 142 10.41 17.21 9.21
C ASP A 142 10.08 18.30 10.23
N THR A 143 10.34 19.56 9.88
CA THR A 143 10.00 20.72 10.71
C THR A 143 8.86 21.50 10.07
N LEU A 144 7.69 21.41 10.69
CA LEU A 144 6.51 22.12 10.27
C LEU A 144 6.61 23.57 10.73
N THR A 145 6.74 24.49 9.78
CA THR A 145 6.85 25.94 10.04
C THR A 145 5.85 26.74 9.21
N ARG A 146 5.62 28.00 9.60
CA ARG A 146 4.80 28.98 8.86
C ARG A 146 3.37 28.45 8.59
N ASN A 147 3.05 28.16 7.33
CA ASN A 147 1.70 27.73 6.92
C ASN A 147 1.37 26.30 7.34
N ASN A 148 2.37 25.50 7.73
CA ASN A 148 2.19 24.11 8.14
C ASN A 148 2.19 23.94 9.67
N GLN A 149 2.16 25.04 10.43
CA GLN A 149 2.14 24.99 11.89
C GLN A 149 1.00 24.13 12.43
N ILE A 150 1.28 23.41 13.51
CA ILE A 150 0.31 22.51 14.14
C ILE A 150 -0.20 23.10 15.45
N HIS A 151 -1.48 22.87 15.73
CA HIS A 151 -2.07 23.30 16.99
C HIS A 151 -1.46 22.55 18.18
N CYS A 152 -0.80 23.28 19.07
CA CYS A 152 -0.25 22.73 20.30
C CYS A 152 -1.24 22.95 21.45
N TYR A 153 -1.79 21.87 22.00
CA TYR A 153 -2.74 21.88 23.12
C TYR A 153 -2.21 22.70 24.32
N TRP A 154 -0.94 22.50 24.69
CA TRP A 154 -0.30 23.18 25.84
C TRP A 154 -0.07 24.67 25.61
N CYS A 155 0.14 25.10 24.36
CA CYS A 155 0.31 26.52 24.02
C CYS A 155 -1.01 27.21 23.64
N GLY A 156 -2.11 26.46 23.50
CA GLY A 156 -3.40 26.96 23.02
C GLY A 156 -3.36 27.63 21.64
N SER A 157 -2.35 27.36 20.81
CA SER A 157 -2.08 28.07 19.56
C SER A 157 -1.28 27.22 18.57
N ASN A 158 -1.30 27.60 17.30
CA ASN A 158 -0.49 26.96 16.26
C ASN A 158 0.99 27.30 16.48
N ARG A 159 1.84 26.28 16.49
CA ARG A 159 3.28 26.39 16.76
C ARG A 159 4.08 25.60 15.75
N ASP A 160 5.32 26.04 15.56
CA ASP A 160 6.30 25.24 14.84
C ASP A 160 6.57 23.96 15.64
N ALA A 161 6.68 22.84 14.93
CA ALA A 161 6.89 21.53 15.53
C ALA A 161 7.77 20.66 14.65
N THR A 162 8.57 19.80 15.26
CA THR A 162 9.24 18.71 14.53
C THR A 162 8.36 17.47 14.57
N VAL A 163 8.20 16.81 13.44
CA VAL A 163 7.43 15.57 13.30
C VAL A 163 8.35 14.47 12.80
N LYS A 164 8.34 13.32 13.48
CA LYS A 164 9.09 12.13 13.05
C LYS A 164 8.14 10.93 12.99
N ALA A 165 8.08 10.27 11.85
CA ALA A 165 7.36 9.03 11.69
C ALA A 165 8.16 7.83 12.22
N SER A 166 7.47 6.79 12.65
CA SER A 166 8.04 5.48 12.99
C SER A 166 6.96 4.41 12.81
N ILE A 167 7.35 3.18 12.49
CA ILE A 167 6.43 2.04 12.37
C ILE A 167 6.21 1.45 13.75
N THR A 168 4.98 1.46 14.25
CA THR A 168 4.60 0.81 15.52
C THR A 168 4.05 -0.59 15.32
N LYS A 169 3.47 -0.87 14.16
CA LYS A 169 3.02 -2.20 13.74
C LYS A 169 3.35 -2.39 12.27
N ALA A 170 4.22 -3.34 11.96
CA ALA A 170 4.50 -3.72 10.57
C ALA A 170 3.41 -4.70 10.07
N PRO A 171 2.89 -4.55 8.84
CA PRO A 171 1.91 -5.48 8.26
C PRO A 171 2.55 -6.80 7.86
N GLN A 172 1.78 -7.87 7.62
CA GLN A 172 2.35 -9.12 7.12
C GLN A 172 2.84 -8.97 5.67
N ILE A 173 2.13 -8.21 4.86
CA ILE A 173 2.49 -7.84 3.49
C ILE A 173 2.59 -6.32 3.46
N ILE A 174 3.76 -5.79 3.14
CA ILE A 174 3.99 -4.34 3.05
C ILE A 174 4.02 -3.91 1.59
N ILE A 175 3.27 -2.85 1.29
CA ILE A 175 3.14 -2.31 -0.05
C ILE A 175 3.81 -0.94 -0.08
N PHE A 176 4.81 -0.78 -0.94
CA PHE A 176 5.44 0.51 -1.19
C PHE A 176 4.99 1.06 -2.54
N HIS A 177 4.43 2.26 -2.54
CA HIS A 177 4.17 3.03 -3.74
C HIS A 177 5.28 4.07 -3.90
N LEU A 178 5.95 4.08 -5.05
CA LEU A 178 6.97 5.08 -5.36
C LEU A 178 6.30 6.31 -5.97
N LYS A 179 6.38 7.47 -5.30
CA LYS A 179 5.77 8.74 -5.75
C LYS A 179 6.48 9.31 -6.98
N ARG A 180 6.32 8.65 -8.13
CA ARG A 180 6.94 9.02 -9.40
C ARG A 180 6.33 10.25 -10.03
N PHE A 181 5.09 10.58 -9.72
CA PHE A 181 4.47 11.77 -10.28
C PHE A 181 4.63 12.96 -9.34
N ALA A 182 5.46 13.91 -9.75
CA ALA A 182 5.73 15.12 -8.99
C ALA A 182 5.42 16.36 -9.84
N TRP A 183 5.05 17.45 -9.17
CA TRP A 183 4.94 18.74 -9.83
C TRP A 183 6.33 19.30 -10.10
N GLN A 184 6.63 19.59 -11.37
CA GLN A 184 7.79 20.37 -11.78
C GLN A 184 7.28 21.64 -12.46
N ASP A 185 7.55 22.79 -11.83
CA ASP A 185 7.08 24.10 -12.23
C ASP A 185 5.55 24.17 -12.42
N LYS A 186 5.07 23.99 -13.66
CA LYS A 186 3.65 24.13 -14.05
C LYS A 186 3.00 22.84 -14.53
N HIS A 187 3.77 21.75 -14.65
CA HIS A 187 3.27 20.47 -15.15
C HIS A 187 3.65 19.33 -14.22
N ARG A 188 2.77 18.34 -14.11
CA ARG A 188 3.05 17.09 -13.40
C ARG A 188 3.87 16.21 -14.33
N LYS A 189 5.06 15.81 -13.89
CA LYS A 189 5.98 14.97 -14.67
C LYS A 189 6.27 13.67 -13.94
N LYS A 190 6.48 12.60 -14.70
CA LYS A 190 6.96 11.33 -14.18
C LYS A 190 8.48 11.36 -13.95
N LEU A 191 8.90 10.95 -12.76
CA LEU A 191 10.28 10.74 -12.39
C LEU A 191 10.78 9.42 -12.99
N SER A 192 11.82 9.53 -13.83
CA SER A 192 12.53 8.40 -14.43
C SER A 192 13.72 7.93 -13.59
N THR A 193 13.75 8.26 -12.30
CA THR A 193 14.81 7.82 -11.38
C THR A 193 14.79 6.30 -11.27
N THR A 194 15.94 5.68 -11.44
CA THR A 194 16.10 4.24 -11.21
C THR A 194 16.16 4.01 -9.70
N VAL A 195 15.16 3.30 -9.17
CA VAL A 195 15.11 2.93 -7.75
C VAL A 195 15.53 1.49 -7.62
N CYS A 196 16.64 1.23 -6.92
CA CYS A 196 17.12 -0.12 -6.66
C CYS A 196 16.44 -0.70 -5.41
N TYR A 197 15.76 -1.83 -5.54
CA TYR A 197 15.07 -2.49 -4.42
C TYR A 197 15.60 -3.92 -4.19
N PRO A 198 15.72 -4.36 -2.92
CA PRO A 198 16.25 -5.69 -2.59
C PRO A 198 15.21 -6.80 -2.83
N PHE A 199 15.61 -7.98 -3.27
CA PHE A 199 14.67 -9.10 -3.49
C PHE A 199 14.34 -9.89 -2.22
N SER A 200 15.24 -9.85 -1.24
CA SER A 200 15.11 -10.45 0.09
C SER A 200 15.74 -9.52 1.13
N ASP A 201 15.52 -9.82 2.41
CA ASP A 201 16.24 -9.18 3.52
C ASP A 201 16.07 -7.66 3.57
N LEU A 202 14.88 -7.16 3.18
CA LEU A 202 14.56 -5.74 3.34
C LEU A 202 14.51 -5.39 4.82
N ASP A 203 15.47 -4.58 5.25
CA ASP A 203 15.61 -4.15 6.64
C ASP A 203 14.73 -2.92 6.93
N LEU A 204 13.71 -3.10 7.76
CA LEU A 204 12.88 -2.01 8.30
C LEU A 204 13.22 -1.68 9.75
N SER A 205 14.18 -2.37 10.37
CA SER A 205 14.55 -2.17 11.77
C SER A 205 14.90 -0.71 12.13
N PRO A 206 15.53 0.11 11.25
CA PRO A 206 15.83 1.51 11.59
C PRO A 206 14.59 2.39 11.77
N TYR A 207 13.45 1.95 11.22
CA TYR A 207 12.20 2.71 11.15
C TYR A 207 11.14 2.18 12.11
N ILE A 208 11.35 1.01 12.69
CA ILE A 208 10.44 0.37 13.65
C ILE A 208 10.69 0.92 15.06
N SER A 209 9.61 1.17 15.79
CA SER A 209 9.70 1.62 17.19
C SER A 209 10.36 0.54 18.07
N PRO A 210 11.23 0.90 19.03
CA PRO A 210 11.88 -0.07 19.93
C PRO A 210 10.91 -0.93 20.74
N SER A 211 9.68 -0.45 20.92
CA SER A 211 8.61 -1.17 21.62
C SER A 211 8.02 -2.34 20.82
N CYS A 212 8.33 -2.46 19.53
CA CYS A 212 7.81 -3.49 18.63
C CYS A 212 8.93 -4.18 17.86
N HIS A 213 9.91 -4.73 18.58
CA HIS A 213 10.91 -5.61 17.98
C HIS A 213 10.31 -6.98 17.62
N ASN A 214 9.71 -7.06 16.44
CA ASN A 214 9.59 -8.31 15.70
C ASN A 214 10.69 -8.33 14.65
N ASN A 215 11.43 -9.43 14.56
CA ASN A 215 12.43 -9.65 13.51
C ASN A 215 11.68 -9.91 12.20
N THR A 216 11.19 -8.85 11.56
CA THR A 216 10.37 -8.95 10.35
C THR A 216 11.27 -8.82 9.13
N GLU A 217 11.52 -9.95 8.48
CA GLU A 217 12.21 -10.02 7.19
C GLU A 217 11.20 -9.99 6.07
N TYR A 218 11.40 -9.11 5.09
CA TYR A 218 10.53 -8.98 3.93
C TYR A 218 11.25 -9.42 2.66
N SER A 219 10.51 -10.10 1.78
CA SER A 219 11.00 -10.56 0.48
C SER A 219 10.05 -10.15 -0.63
N LEU A 220 10.60 -9.59 -1.70
CA LEU A 220 9.81 -9.09 -2.81
C LEU A 220 9.00 -10.23 -3.45
N CYS A 221 7.68 -10.05 -3.56
CA CYS A 221 6.78 -11.04 -4.15
C CYS A 221 6.12 -10.55 -5.44
N ALA A 222 5.92 -9.24 -5.60
CA ALA A 222 5.39 -8.66 -6.84
C ALA A 222 5.85 -7.22 -7.06
N VAL A 223 5.88 -6.80 -8.32
CA VAL A 223 6.16 -5.44 -8.77
C VAL A 223 5.11 -5.04 -9.79
N VAL A 224 4.45 -3.90 -9.60
CA VAL A 224 3.65 -3.25 -10.64
C VAL A 224 4.55 -2.24 -11.32
N ASN A 225 4.70 -2.37 -12.63
CA ASN A 225 5.48 -1.49 -13.48
C ASN A 225 4.54 -0.51 -14.20
N HIS A 226 5.04 0.68 -14.48
CA HIS A 226 4.38 1.65 -15.33
C HIS A 226 5.36 2.18 -16.38
N ALA A 227 5.03 2.05 -17.66
CA ALA A 227 5.71 2.69 -18.78
C ALA A 227 4.86 3.86 -19.31
N GLY A 228 5.48 4.93 -19.83
CA GLY A 228 4.76 6.13 -20.29
C GLY A 228 4.54 7.20 -19.22
N ASP A 229 3.70 8.19 -19.51
CA ASP A 229 3.42 9.39 -18.72
C ASP A 229 2.05 9.32 -18.02
N LEU A 230 1.63 10.41 -17.39
CA LEU A 230 0.42 10.43 -16.57
C LEU A 230 -0.88 10.13 -17.35
N ASP A 231 -1.03 10.78 -18.51
CA ASP A 231 -2.26 10.73 -19.30
C ASP A 231 -2.26 9.58 -20.32
N TYR A 232 -1.09 8.96 -20.54
CA TYR A 232 -0.89 7.83 -21.43
C TYR A 232 0.34 7.00 -21.01
N GLY A 233 0.09 5.74 -20.69
CA GLY A 233 1.07 4.75 -20.30
C GLY A 233 0.53 3.33 -20.40
N HIS A 234 1.28 2.40 -19.84
CA HIS A 234 0.95 0.98 -19.82
C HIS A 234 1.43 0.37 -18.50
N TYR A 235 0.57 -0.43 -17.87
CA TYR A 235 0.91 -1.12 -16.63
C TYR A 235 1.16 -2.60 -16.91
N THR A 236 2.22 -3.13 -16.31
CA THR A 236 2.50 -4.58 -16.32
C THR A 236 2.84 -5.03 -14.91
N ALA A 237 2.83 -6.33 -14.65
CA ALA A 237 3.18 -6.87 -13.34
C ALA A 237 4.26 -7.94 -13.45
N PHE A 238 5.24 -7.90 -12.55
CA PHE A 238 6.16 -9.00 -12.31
C PHE A 238 5.74 -9.70 -11.03
N CYS A 239 5.48 -11.00 -11.07
CA CYS A 239 5.09 -11.76 -9.89
C CYS A 239 6.00 -12.98 -9.71
N LYS A 240 6.40 -13.24 -8.47
CA LYS A 240 7.17 -14.43 -8.10
C LYS A 240 6.21 -15.58 -7.81
N HIS A 241 6.33 -16.66 -8.57
CA HIS A 241 5.48 -17.82 -8.37
C HIS A 241 5.82 -18.52 -7.04
N SER A 242 4.82 -18.79 -6.21
CA SER A 242 5.00 -19.30 -4.84
C SER A 242 5.69 -20.67 -4.78
N ILE A 243 5.35 -21.58 -5.70
CA ILE A 243 5.90 -22.94 -5.79
C ILE A 243 7.24 -22.98 -6.53
N THR A 244 7.28 -22.54 -7.80
CA THR A 244 8.48 -22.65 -8.64
C THR A 244 9.58 -21.64 -8.30
N LYS A 245 9.26 -20.60 -7.51
CA LYS A 245 10.14 -19.48 -7.13
C LYS A 245 10.68 -18.66 -8.29
N HIS A 246 10.21 -18.89 -9.51
CA HIS A 246 10.56 -18.10 -10.70
C HIS A 246 9.70 -16.84 -10.82
N TRP A 247 10.24 -15.84 -11.52
CA TRP A 247 9.53 -14.63 -11.87
C TRP A 247 8.83 -14.75 -13.23
N TYR A 248 7.65 -14.15 -13.32
CA TYR A 248 6.86 -14.06 -14.53
C TYR A 248 6.42 -12.63 -14.75
N SER A 249 6.47 -12.18 -16.00
CA SER A 249 5.88 -10.93 -16.46
C SER A 249 4.47 -11.19 -16.98
N PHE A 250 3.52 -10.42 -16.46
CA PHE A 250 2.12 -10.37 -16.84
C PHE A 250 1.89 -9.06 -17.57
N ASP A 251 1.72 -9.16 -18.88
CA ASP A 251 1.42 -8.05 -19.79
C ASP A 251 0.09 -8.35 -20.48
N ASP A 252 -1.00 -7.86 -19.89
CA ASP A 252 -2.38 -8.20 -20.24
C ASP A 252 -2.61 -9.72 -20.35
N ALA A 253 -2.85 -10.23 -21.56
CA ALA A 253 -3.09 -11.65 -21.82
C ALA A 253 -1.80 -12.46 -22.01
N GLN A 254 -0.62 -11.83 -22.00
CA GLN A 254 0.66 -12.49 -22.23
C GLN A 254 1.39 -12.72 -20.91
N VAL A 255 1.73 -13.99 -20.66
CA VAL A 255 2.53 -14.40 -19.50
C VAL A 255 3.86 -14.95 -19.97
N THR A 256 4.96 -14.38 -19.51
CA THR A 256 6.31 -14.79 -19.90
C THR A 256 7.21 -14.99 -18.68
N LYS A 257 8.00 -16.07 -18.66
CA LYS A 257 9.00 -16.27 -17.61
C LYS A 257 10.16 -15.29 -17.82
N ILE A 258 10.57 -14.61 -16.75
CA ILE A 258 11.68 -13.64 -16.79
C ILE A 258 12.80 -14.02 -15.81
N PRO A 259 14.06 -13.66 -16.09
CA PRO A 259 15.15 -13.84 -15.13
C PRO A 259 15.09 -12.80 -14.01
N ASP A 260 15.61 -13.14 -12.84
CA ASP A 260 15.69 -12.26 -11.66
C ASP A 260 16.32 -10.89 -11.98
N SER A 261 17.32 -10.85 -12.88
CA SER A 261 17.97 -9.61 -13.30
C SER A 261 17.04 -8.63 -14.02
N ALA A 262 15.97 -9.12 -14.65
CA ALA A 262 14.98 -8.29 -15.34
C ALA A 262 13.94 -7.70 -14.40
N VAL A 263 13.81 -8.24 -13.18
CA VAL A 263 12.85 -7.77 -12.18
C VAL A 263 13.21 -6.38 -11.70
N GLN A 264 14.49 -6.00 -11.71
CA GLN A 264 14.96 -4.65 -11.38
C GLN A 264 14.69 -3.69 -12.54
N ALA A 265 13.50 -3.09 -12.55
CA ALA A 265 13.08 -2.20 -13.62
C ALA A 265 12.99 -0.74 -13.16
N ASP A 266 13.40 0.19 -14.01
CA ASP A 266 13.21 1.63 -13.80
C ASP A 266 11.72 2.04 -13.86
N THR A 267 10.89 1.21 -14.48
CA THR A 267 9.43 1.33 -14.54
C THR A 267 8.72 0.92 -13.25
N ALA A 268 9.41 0.33 -12.27
CA ALA A 268 8.78 -0.14 -11.04
C ALA A 268 8.02 1.00 -10.33
N TYR A 269 6.74 0.79 -10.02
CA TYR A 269 5.82 1.80 -9.51
C TYR A 269 5.26 1.42 -8.12
N ILE A 270 4.84 0.16 -7.95
CA ILE A 270 4.39 -0.38 -6.66
C ILE A 270 5.16 -1.68 -6.40
N LEU A 271 5.68 -1.83 -5.17
CA LEU A 271 6.44 -2.99 -4.72
C LEU A 271 5.64 -3.71 -3.62
N PHE A 272 5.50 -5.03 -3.75
CA PHE A 272 4.85 -5.89 -2.76
C PHE A 272 5.91 -6.78 -2.10
N TYR A 273 5.97 -6.71 -0.78
CA TYR A 273 6.93 -7.39 0.08
C TYR A 273 6.23 -8.21 1.16
#